data_AF-A0A8B8E815-F1
#
_entry.id   AF-A0A8B8E815-F1
#
_cell.length_a   1.000
_cell.length_b   1.000
_cell.length_c   1.000
_cell.angle_alpha   90.00
_cell.angle_beta   90.00
_cell.angle_gamma   90.00
#
_symmetry.space_group_name_H-M   'P 1'
#
loop_
_entity.id
_entity.type
_entity.pdbx_description
1 polymer ?
#
loop_
_entity_poly.entity_id
_entity_poly.type
_entity_poly.pdbx_seq_one_letter_code
_entity_poly.pdbx_strand_id
1 'polypeptide(L)'
;MIMMTPGLNTAGPSESEDIKDNVLIPQTEQLSPVKAPKSPSPCSNSAGEDMDIATSPEVIEILSPTTEESNLKEMIEYGHATEHKEFDLDAATQANLMKLREWWQMEIMDLPEEFSLFYMSTPDQVADYCRFLDFDSLTESAVICAVQHLLAVSENITHANAVKLIQSTLLKKISETVSRPLFSLLKKMAEKIPQPLVDGLFVHLVSKNSSSSQIETICKIIKESMPVKDMVYMIKKLNHTSMELSEGHLSLYQTLVELKIPLENEDLSKMLDTLKKSAAGFSKHLKFGKLVLATLNIYGDQMDREQISTINIILQSHSSFFKKSIKTLVQKLASDKGFC
;
A
#
# COMPACT_ATOMS: atom_id res chain seq x y z
N MET A 1 -22.17 -37.11 57.94
CA MET A 1 -23.37 -36.77 57.16
C MET A 1 -23.22 -37.47 55.81
N ILE A 2 -23.78 -38.67 55.59
CA ILE A 2 -25.19 -38.97 55.22
C ILE A 2 -25.59 -38.11 53.99
N MET A 3 -25.97 -38.60 52.80
CA MET A 3 -26.19 -39.93 52.21
C MET A 3 -26.41 -39.79 50.68
N MET A 4 -26.14 -40.88 49.94
CA MET A 4 -26.87 -41.44 48.78
C MET A 4 -26.88 -40.77 47.37
N THR A 5 -26.43 -41.58 46.40
CA THR A 5 -26.75 -41.66 44.94
C THR A 5 -28.22 -42.13 44.71
N PRO A 6 -28.87 -42.22 43.50
CA PRO A 6 -28.32 -42.65 42.18
C PRO A 6 -29.02 -42.19 40.85
N GLY A 7 -28.54 -42.69 39.70
CA GLY A 7 -29.30 -42.93 38.44
C GLY A 7 -28.71 -42.29 37.16
N LEU A 8 -28.12 -43.06 36.22
CA LEU A 8 -28.71 -43.63 34.98
C LEU A 8 -29.09 -42.54 33.94
N ASN A 9 -28.80 -42.54 32.63
CA ASN A 9 -28.40 -43.46 31.55
C ASN A 9 -27.79 -42.54 30.45
N THR A 10 -26.93 -42.94 29.51
CA THR A 10 -27.31 -43.61 28.26
C THR A 10 -26.05 -44.14 27.53
N ALA A 11 -26.14 -45.36 27.00
CA ALA A 11 -25.16 -45.95 26.10
C ALA A 11 -25.88 -46.48 24.84
N GLY A 12 -25.53 -45.93 23.67
CA GLY A 12 -25.65 -46.46 22.29
C GLY A 12 -27.00 -47.03 21.80
N PRO A 13 -27.11 -47.52 20.54
CA PRO A 13 -26.10 -47.58 19.47
C PRO A 13 -26.65 -47.18 18.06
N SER A 14 -25.81 -47.39 17.02
CA SER A 14 -26.17 -47.70 15.60
C SER A 14 -26.86 -46.60 14.78
N GLU A 15 -26.64 -46.40 13.47
CA GLU A 15 -26.00 -47.18 12.41
C GLU A 15 -25.77 -46.26 11.19
N SER A 16 -25.00 -46.80 10.26
CA SER A 16 -24.67 -46.38 8.89
C SER A 16 -25.74 -45.63 8.08
N GLU A 17 -25.30 -44.70 7.22
CA GLU A 17 -25.69 -44.71 5.81
C GLU A 17 -24.66 -44.03 4.90
N ASP A 18 -24.22 -44.81 3.90
CA ASP A 18 -23.42 -44.43 2.75
C ASP A 18 -24.15 -43.40 1.87
N ILE A 19 -23.48 -42.32 1.48
CA ILE A 19 -23.75 -41.65 0.20
C ILE A 19 -22.41 -41.35 -0.49
N LYS A 20 -22.06 -42.25 -1.41
CA LYS A 20 -21.28 -41.94 -2.60
C LYS A 20 -22.18 -41.14 -3.53
N ASP A 21 -21.71 -40.03 -4.09
CA ASP A 21 -21.81 -39.81 -5.54
C ASP A 21 -21.07 -38.55 -6.04
N ASN A 22 -20.26 -38.80 -7.08
CA ASN A 22 -19.89 -37.94 -8.19
C ASN A 22 -19.19 -36.59 -7.94
N VAL A 23 -17.87 -36.70 -7.81
CA VAL A 23 -16.92 -35.70 -8.33
C VAL A 23 -16.94 -35.77 -9.86
N LEU A 24 -17.74 -34.90 -10.48
CA LEU A 24 -17.69 -34.67 -11.92
C LEU A 24 -16.55 -33.69 -12.23
N ILE A 25 -15.47 -34.23 -12.79
CA ILE A 25 -14.34 -33.51 -13.35
C ILE A 25 -14.79 -32.89 -14.68
N PRO A 26 -14.76 -31.56 -14.88
CA PRO A 26 -14.89 -30.99 -16.21
C PRO A 26 -13.57 -31.19 -16.95
N GLN A 27 -13.64 -31.93 -18.05
CA GLN A 27 -12.55 -32.12 -18.99
C GLN A 27 -12.13 -30.78 -19.59
N THR A 28 -10.82 -30.51 -19.51
CA THR A 28 -10.17 -29.41 -20.21
C THR A 28 -10.12 -29.75 -21.70
N GLU A 29 -11.08 -29.23 -22.46
CA GLU A 29 -11.04 -29.29 -23.92
C GLU A 29 -10.01 -28.29 -24.47
N GLN A 30 -9.19 -28.79 -25.39
CA GLN A 30 -8.07 -28.10 -25.99
C GLN A 30 -8.52 -26.92 -26.87
N LEU A 31 -7.82 -25.79 -26.77
CA LEU A 31 -7.64 -24.89 -27.90
C LEU A 31 -6.15 -24.61 -28.13
N SER A 32 -5.68 -25.17 -29.24
CA SER A 32 -4.39 -24.90 -29.89
C SER A 32 -4.32 -23.46 -30.44
N PRO A 33 -3.11 -22.95 -30.71
CA PRO A 33 -2.79 -21.53 -30.60
C PRO A 33 -3.14 -20.71 -31.84
N VAL A 34 -3.78 -19.56 -31.65
CA VAL A 34 -4.00 -18.56 -32.70
C VAL A 34 -2.75 -17.68 -32.86
N LYS A 35 -2.24 -17.72 -34.08
CA LYS A 35 -1.15 -16.95 -34.71
C LYS A 35 -1.08 -15.48 -34.27
N ALA A 36 0.12 -15.06 -33.89
CA ALA A 36 0.53 -13.67 -33.73
C ALA A 36 0.50 -12.90 -35.08
N PRO A 37 0.05 -11.63 -35.10
CA PRO A 37 0.36 -10.71 -36.18
C PRO A 37 1.79 -10.19 -36.05
N LYS A 38 2.51 -10.24 -37.17
CA LYS A 38 3.90 -9.77 -37.34
C LYS A 38 3.98 -8.24 -37.16
N SER A 39 5.02 -7.81 -36.44
CA SER A 39 5.62 -6.48 -36.54
C SER A 39 6.13 -6.20 -37.96
N PRO A 40 6.03 -4.96 -38.47
CA PRO A 40 6.90 -4.48 -39.52
C PRO A 40 8.13 -3.79 -38.91
N SER A 41 9.31 -4.27 -39.29
CA SER A 41 10.60 -3.59 -39.16
C SER A 41 10.67 -2.36 -40.09
N PRO A 42 11.62 -1.43 -39.84
CA PRO A 42 11.68 -0.12 -40.49
C PRO A 42 12.41 -0.19 -41.84
N CYS A 43 11.89 0.52 -42.84
CA CYS A 43 12.65 0.85 -44.06
C CYS A 43 13.11 2.31 -44.00
N SER A 44 14.39 2.42 -44.30
CA SER A 44 15.26 3.59 -44.38
C SER A 44 15.13 4.38 -45.69
N ASN A 45 15.70 5.59 -45.64
CA ASN A 45 16.22 6.44 -46.74
C ASN A 45 15.20 7.26 -47.55
N SER A 46 15.47 8.46 -48.06
CA SER A 46 16.42 9.58 -47.86
C SER A 46 16.27 10.46 -49.10
N ALA A 47 16.16 11.79 -48.95
CA ALA A 47 16.49 12.83 -49.95
C ALA A 47 16.32 14.17 -49.21
N GLY A 48 17.40 14.92 -48.92
CA GLY A 48 18.03 15.89 -49.82
C GLY A 48 17.41 17.28 -49.52
N GLU A 49 18.09 18.40 -49.31
CA GLU A 49 19.41 18.90 -49.72
C GLU A 49 19.85 20.04 -48.78
N ASP A 50 21.17 20.19 -48.59
CA ASP A 50 22.01 21.41 -48.66
C ASP A 50 21.69 22.67 -47.82
N MET A 51 22.63 23.49 -47.33
CA MET A 51 24.09 23.48 -47.19
C MET A 51 24.47 24.79 -46.44
N ASP A 52 25.70 24.82 -45.94
CA ASP A 52 26.55 25.96 -45.60
C ASP A 52 26.75 26.46 -44.16
N ILE A 53 28.04 26.35 -43.82
CA ILE A 53 28.81 26.73 -42.65
C ILE A 53 29.59 27.98 -43.03
N ALA A 54 29.76 28.93 -42.11
CA ALA A 54 30.89 29.85 -42.14
C ALA A 54 31.27 30.31 -40.72
N THR A 55 32.53 30.67 -40.58
CA THR A 55 33.42 30.50 -39.42
C THR A 55 33.85 31.87 -38.86
N SER A 56 33.91 31.99 -37.52
CA SER A 56 34.82 32.74 -36.59
C SER A 56 35.76 33.89 -37.06
N PRO A 57 36.51 34.59 -36.17
CA PRO A 57 36.25 35.17 -34.83
C PRO A 57 36.77 36.64 -34.71
N GLU A 58 36.58 37.32 -33.57
CA GLU A 58 37.53 38.37 -33.14
C GLU A 58 37.62 38.51 -31.61
N VAL A 59 38.85 38.70 -31.14
CA VAL A 59 39.36 38.70 -29.76
C VAL A 59 39.78 40.12 -29.40
N ILE A 60 39.40 40.65 -28.24
CA ILE A 60 40.13 41.71 -27.54
C ILE A 60 40.05 41.51 -26.01
N GLU A 61 41.19 41.15 -25.40
CA GLU A 61 41.52 41.35 -23.97
C GLU A 61 41.58 42.87 -23.67
N ILE A 62 41.38 43.35 -22.43
CA ILE A 62 42.49 43.73 -21.52
C ILE A 62 41.91 44.42 -20.24
N LEU A 63 42.39 43.94 -19.07
CA LEU A 63 42.64 44.60 -17.77
C LEU A 63 41.51 45.03 -16.79
N SER A 64 41.49 44.37 -15.62
CA SER A 64 41.17 44.91 -14.28
C SER A 64 42.38 45.70 -13.70
N PRO A 65 42.37 46.41 -12.53
CA PRO A 65 41.55 46.24 -11.29
C PRO A 65 41.03 47.59 -10.67
N THR A 66 40.11 47.67 -9.69
CA THR A 66 40.30 47.55 -8.22
C THR A 66 38.99 47.96 -7.48
N THR A 67 38.68 47.24 -6.41
CA THR A 67 38.05 47.61 -5.11
C THR A 67 36.94 48.66 -5.01
N GLU A 68 35.76 48.26 -4.52
CA GLU A 68 34.90 48.88 -3.47
C GLU A 68 33.50 48.23 -3.54
N GLU A 69 33.23 47.24 -2.69
CA GLU A 69 32.42 47.34 -1.46
C GLU A 69 30.89 47.18 -1.65
N SER A 70 30.36 46.18 -0.93
CA SER A 70 28.96 45.94 -0.57
C SER A 70 27.99 45.42 -1.65
N ASN A 71 27.79 44.09 -1.66
CA ASN A 71 26.57 43.51 -1.10
C ASN A 71 26.61 41.97 -1.12
N LEU A 72 26.82 41.44 0.08
CA LEU A 72 26.15 40.26 0.64
C LEU A 72 24.71 40.17 0.08
N LYS A 73 24.12 39.04 -0.34
CA LYS A 73 23.96 37.78 0.41
C LYS A 73 23.01 36.92 -0.44
N GLU A 74 23.39 35.70 -0.82
CA GLU A 74 22.53 34.49 -0.97
C GLU A 74 23.24 33.42 -1.81
N MET A 75 24.15 32.71 -1.16
CA MET A 75 24.52 31.33 -1.51
C MET A 75 24.88 30.65 -0.18
N ILE A 76 23.86 30.17 0.54
CA ILE A 76 24.08 29.16 1.57
C ILE A 76 23.85 27.81 0.91
N GLU A 77 24.96 27.33 0.37
CA GLU A 77 25.40 25.94 0.32
C GLU A 77 24.58 24.99 1.22
N TYR A 78 23.83 24.09 0.58
CA TYR A 78 23.19 22.93 1.22
C TYR A 78 24.26 21.92 1.65
N GLY A 79 25.03 22.26 2.67
CA GLY A 79 25.73 21.31 3.51
C GLY A 79 24.80 20.85 4.61
N HIS A 80 23.97 19.83 4.36
CA HIS A 80 23.39 19.07 5.46
C HIS A 80 24.52 18.27 6.11
N ALA A 81 25.22 18.92 7.05
CA ALA A 81 25.86 18.21 8.13
C ALA A 81 24.77 17.40 8.83
N THR A 82 24.77 16.10 8.59
CA THR A 82 24.04 15.15 9.41
C THR A 82 24.72 15.21 10.76
N GLU A 83 24.13 15.97 11.69
CA GLU A 83 24.44 15.84 13.10
C GLU A 83 24.21 14.36 13.45
N HIS A 84 25.31 13.61 13.61
CA HIS A 84 25.29 12.30 14.23
C HIS A 84 24.84 12.51 15.67
N LYS A 85 23.52 12.45 15.88
CA LYS A 85 22.95 12.34 17.21
C LYS A 85 23.44 11.00 17.76
N GLU A 86 24.48 11.06 18.58
CA GLU A 86 25.03 9.93 19.30
C GLU A 86 23.86 9.22 20.00
N PHE A 87 23.69 7.93 19.70
CA PHE A 87 22.59 7.16 20.25
C PHE A 87 22.82 7.03 21.76
N ASP A 88 22.00 7.70 22.57
CA ASP A 88 22.03 7.57 24.03
C ASP A 88 21.35 6.26 24.46
N LEU A 89 21.91 5.15 24.00
CA LEU A 89 21.53 3.80 24.40
C LEU A 89 22.57 3.31 25.40
N ASP A 90 22.13 2.85 26.57
CA ASP A 90 23.03 2.26 27.55
C ASP A 90 23.70 0.98 27.00
N ALA A 91 24.87 0.63 27.55
CA ALA A 91 25.67 -0.49 27.06
C ALA A 91 24.94 -1.85 27.12
N ALA A 92 24.03 -2.05 28.08
CA ALA A 92 23.28 -3.30 28.19
C ALA A 92 22.23 -3.39 27.08
N THR A 93 21.51 -2.29 26.80
CA THR A 93 20.59 -2.20 25.67
C THR A 93 21.32 -2.46 24.35
N GLN A 94 22.48 -1.84 24.13
CA GLN A 94 23.27 -2.06 22.91
C GLN A 94 23.70 -3.53 22.76
N ALA A 95 24.16 -4.17 23.84
CA ALA A 95 24.54 -5.58 23.82
C ALA A 95 23.36 -6.50 23.46
N ASN A 96 22.18 -6.26 24.04
CA ASN A 96 20.97 -7.01 23.71
C ASN A 96 20.53 -6.83 22.26
N LEU A 97 20.58 -5.60 21.73
CA LEU A 97 20.27 -5.33 20.33
C LEU A 97 21.26 -6.00 19.37
N MET A 98 22.56 -5.99 19.69
CA MET A 98 23.57 -6.71 18.90
C MET A 98 23.32 -8.22 18.90
N LYS A 99 22.97 -8.79 20.06
CA LYS A 99 22.58 -10.20 20.16
C LYS A 99 21.37 -10.52 19.27
N LEU A 100 20.33 -9.69 19.29
CA LEU A 100 19.17 -9.85 18.39
C LEU A 100 19.57 -9.80 16.92
N ARG A 101 20.46 -8.86 16.55
CA ARG A 101 20.96 -8.73 15.19
C ARG A 101 21.67 -9.99 14.72
N GLU A 102 22.54 -10.56 15.56
CA GLU A 102 23.23 -11.82 15.29
C GLU A 102 22.24 -12.97 15.13
N TRP A 103 21.23 -13.07 15.99
CA TRP A 103 20.20 -14.11 15.91
C TRP A 103 19.44 -14.07 14.59
N TRP A 104 19.07 -12.88 14.13
CA TRP A 104 18.39 -12.73 12.84
C TRP A 104 19.31 -13.06 11.66
N GLN A 105 20.60 -12.72 11.74
CA GLN A 105 21.57 -13.11 10.70
C GLN A 105 21.81 -14.63 10.66
N MET A 106 21.69 -15.30 11.81
CA MET A 106 21.74 -16.76 11.92
C MET A 106 20.37 -17.42 11.65
N GLU A 107 19.33 -16.65 11.35
CA GLU A 107 17.97 -17.12 11.06
C GLU A 107 17.38 -17.97 12.20
N ILE A 108 17.72 -17.64 13.45
CA ILE A 108 17.20 -18.32 14.64
C ILE A 108 15.75 -17.89 14.86
N MET A 109 14.84 -18.85 14.73
CA MET A 109 13.38 -18.62 14.76
C MET A 109 12.75 -18.63 16.15
N ASP A 110 13.45 -19.14 17.15
CA ASP A 110 13.01 -19.08 18.53
C ASP A 110 13.00 -17.64 19.02
N LEU A 111 11.94 -17.24 19.73
CA LEU A 111 11.79 -15.87 20.22
C LEU A 111 12.85 -15.58 21.32
N PRO A 112 13.84 -14.71 21.07
CA PRO A 112 14.80 -14.31 22.09
C PRO A 112 14.14 -13.45 23.17
N GLU A 113 14.54 -13.64 24.43
CA GLU A 113 14.06 -12.82 25.56
C GLU A 113 14.39 -11.33 25.37
N GLU A 114 15.50 -11.03 24.67
CA GLU A 114 15.92 -9.66 24.35
C GLU A 114 14.91 -8.93 23.47
N PHE A 115 14.04 -9.66 22.74
CA PHE A 115 12.97 -9.02 21.95
C PHE A 115 11.96 -8.27 22.83
N SER A 116 11.95 -8.55 24.15
CA SER A 116 11.17 -7.80 25.14
C SER A 116 11.43 -6.30 25.16
N LEU A 117 12.63 -5.87 24.75
CA LEU A 117 12.95 -4.45 24.57
C LEU A 117 11.92 -3.73 23.68
N PHE A 118 11.39 -4.39 22.66
CA PHE A 118 10.46 -3.74 21.73
C PHE A 118 9.05 -3.54 22.28
N TYR A 119 8.61 -4.37 23.22
CA TYR A 119 7.27 -4.24 23.82
C TYR A 119 7.27 -3.66 25.23
N MET A 120 8.44 -3.52 25.86
CA MET A 120 8.61 -2.88 27.18
C MET A 120 9.09 -1.41 27.10
N SER A 121 9.45 -0.92 25.91
CA SER A 121 9.96 0.44 25.71
C SER A 121 8.94 1.38 25.06
N THR A 122 9.22 2.68 25.11
CA THR A 122 8.41 3.71 24.43
C THR A 122 8.63 3.70 22.92
N PRO A 123 7.71 4.29 22.11
CA PRO A 123 7.90 4.39 20.67
C PRO A 123 9.17 5.13 20.23
N ASP A 124 9.62 6.12 21.01
CA ASP A 124 10.83 6.88 20.73
C ASP A 124 12.08 6.02 20.95
N GLN A 125 12.12 5.26 22.06
CA GLN A 125 13.18 4.29 22.32
C GLN A 125 13.22 3.20 21.23
N VAL A 126 12.06 2.67 20.82
CA VAL A 126 12.00 1.70 19.70
C VAL A 126 12.55 2.32 18.41
N ALA A 127 12.31 3.60 18.16
CA ALA A 127 12.90 4.29 17.01
C ALA A 127 14.42 4.45 17.12
N ASP A 128 14.98 4.65 18.32
CA ASP A 128 16.43 4.60 18.56
C ASP A 128 16.99 3.19 18.33
N TYR A 129 16.32 2.15 18.83
CA TYR A 129 16.72 0.75 18.63
C TYR A 129 16.77 0.38 17.16
N CYS A 130 15.71 0.72 16.40
CA CYS A 130 15.65 0.46 14.97
C CYS A 130 16.76 1.14 14.17
N ARG A 131 17.14 2.37 14.57
CA ARG A 131 18.24 3.10 13.95
C ARG A 131 19.59 2.46 14.28
N PHE A 132 19.80 2.03 15.52
CA PHE A 132 21.02 1.32 15.94
C PHE A 132 21.18 -0.03 15.22
N LEU A 133 20.07 -0.77 15.05
CA LEU A 133 20.07 -2.08 14.40
C LEU A 133 20.36 -2.03 12.89
N ASP A 134 20.13 -0.88 12.26
CA ASP A 134 20.37 -0.63 10.84
C ASP A 134 19.80 -1.75 9.94
N PHE A 135 18.48 -1.91 9.98
CA PHE A 135 17.75 -2.93 9.23
C PHE A 135 18.01 -2.90 7.71
N ASP A 136 18.46 -1.77 7.17
CA ASP A 136 18.79 -1.63 5.76
C ASP A 136 19.98 -2.51 5.37
N SER A 137 20.97 -2.64 6.27
CA SER A 137 22.15 -3.50 6.11
C SER A 137 21.85 -5.00 6.23
N LEU A 138 20.69 -5.37 6.78
CA LEU A 138 20.34 -6.77 7.00
C LEU A 138 19.83 -7.43 5.72
N THR A 139 20.04 -8.74 5.61
CA THR A 139 19.48 -9.56 4.52
C THR A 139 17.96 -9.62 4.60
N GLU A 140 17.31 -9.97 3.49
CA GLU A 140 15.85 -10.18 3.49
C GLU A 140 15.44 -11.29 4.48
N SER A 141 16.20 -12.38 4.57
CA SER A 141 15.93 -13.48 5.51
C SER A 141 16.01 -13.04 6.97
N ALA A 142 17.02 -12.24 7.33
CA ALA A 142 17.16 -11.67 8.67
C ALA A 142 15.99 -10.73 9.01
N VAL A 143 15.56 -9.89 8.05
CA VAL A 143 14.37 -9.05 8.23
C VAL A 143 13.11 -9.89 8.40
N ILE A 144 12.95 -10.97 7.64
CA ILE A 144 11.80 -11.88 7.78
C ILE A 144 11.79 -12.49 9.18
N CYS A 145 12.93 -12.96 9.68
CA CYS A 145 13.07 -13.50 11.03
C CYS A 145 12.70 -12.46 12.11
N ALA A 146 13.20 -11.22 11.98
CA ALA A 146 12.86 -10.12 12.89
C ALA A 146 11.35 -9.83 12.94
N VAL A 147 10.70 -9.79 11.78
CA VAL A 147 9.25 -9.55 11.70
C VAL A 147 8.46 -10.77 12.19
N GLN A 148 8.98 -11.99 12.06
CA GLN A 148 8.36 -13.17 12.65
C GLN A 148 8.42 -13.14 14.19
N HIS A 149 9.51 -12.63 14.80
CA HIS A 149 9.55 -12.38 16.24
C HIS A 149 8.54 -11.30 16.66
N LEU A 150 8.39 -10.22 15.89
CA LEU A 150 7.31 -9.24 16.09
C LEU A 150 5.94 -9.91 16.08
N LEU A 151 5.68 -10.77 15.10
CA LEU A 151 4.42 -11.51 15.01
C LEU A 151 4.23 -12.43 16.21
N ALA A 152 5.28 -13.07 16.73
CA ALA A 152 5.17 -13.94 17.91
C ALA A 152 4.66 -13.20 19.15
N VAL A 153 4.99 -11.91 19.29
CA VAL A 153 4.62 -11.06 20.44
C VAL A 153 3.50 -10.06 20.13
N SER A 154 2.71 -10.30 19.09
CA SER A 154 1.69 -9.34 18.60
C SER A 154 0.66 -8.93 19.66
N GLU A 155 0.43 -9.76 20.68
CA GLU A 155 -0.50 -9.46 21.78
C GLU A 155 0.13 -8.62 22.90
N ASN A 156 1.46 -8.61 22.99
CA ASN A 156 2.21 -7.87 24.01
C ASN A 156 2.68 -6.51 23.51
N ILE A 157 2.95 -6.38 22.21
CA ILE A 157 3.47 -5.15 21.64
C ILE A 157 2.37 -4.11 21.41
N THR A 158 2.67 -2.85 21.74
CA THR A 158 1.76 -1.74 21.46
C THR A 158 1.67 -1.47 19.96
N HIS A 159 0.55 -0.91 19.52
CA HIS A 159 0.35 -0.51 18.13
C HIS A 159 1.47 0.44 17.63
N ALA A 160 1.83 1.44 18.43
CA ALA A 160 2.85 2.42 18.07
C ALA A 160 4.24 1.77 17.87
N ASN A 161 4.64 0.86 18.77
CA ASN A 161 5.92 0.17 18.67
C ASN A 161 5.95 -0.76 17.45
N ALA A 162 4.86 -1.49 17.20
CA ALA A 162 4.73 -2.34 16.02
C ALA A 162 4.85 -1.53 14.72
N VAL A 163 4.18 -0.38 14.63
CA VAL A 163 4.28 0.54 13.48
C VAL A 163 5.73 0.99 13.25
N LYS A 164 6.45 1.37 14.31
CA LYS A 164 7.86 1.79 14.20
C LYS A 164 8.76 0.66 13.69
N LEU A 165 8.61 -0.54 14.24
CA LEU A 165 9.35 -1.71 13.78
C LEU A 165 9.07 -2.02 12.32
N ILE A 166 7.79 -2.05 11.91
CA ILE A 166 7.37 -2.33 10.53
C ILE A 166 7.97 -1.32 9.55
N GLN A 167 7.94 -0.03 9.91
CA GLN A 167 8.52 1.03 9.08
C GLN A 167 10.01 0.81 8.87
N SER A 168 10.76 0.56 9.95
CA SER A 168 12.21 0.38 9.88
C SER A 168 12.64 -0.91 9.19
N THR A 169 11.84 -1.97 9.30
CA THR A 169 12.17 -3.30 8.74
C THR A 169 11.79 -3.43 7.27
N LEU A 170 10.60 -2.95 6.87
CA LEU A 170 10.01 -3.35 5.59
C LEU A 170 10.03 -2.25 4.53
N LEU A 171 10.03 -0.95 4.88
CA LEU A 171 9.84 0.11 3.88
C LEU A 171 10.86 0.06 2.73
N LYS A 172 12.14 -0.22 3.01
CA LYS A 172 13.17 -0.32 1.97
C LYS A 172 13.28 -1.71 1.34
N LYS A 173 12.69 -2.74 1.97
CA LYS A 173 12.70 -4.12 1.44
C LYS A 173 11.56 -4.38 0.46
N ILE A 174 10.47 -3.62 0.55
CA ILE A 174 9.39 -3.65 -0.44
C ILE A 174 9.83 -2.86 -1.69
N SER A 175 10.51 -3.54 -2.60
CA SER A 175 10.89 -3.03 -3.93
C SER A 175 9.78 -3.26 -4.98
N GLU A 176 10.08 -3.01 -6.25
CA GLU A 176 9.16 -3.31 -7.36
C GLU A 176 8.79 -4.80 -7.46
N THR A 177 9.69 -5.70 -7.04
CA THR A 177 9.41 -7.14 -7.01
C THR A 177 9.54 -7.65 -5.58
N VAL A 178 8.42 -8.05 -4.98
CA VAL A 178 8.40 -8.67 -3.66
C VAL A 178 8.66 -10.17 -3.80
N SER A 179 9.65 -10.67 -3.08
CA SER A 179 9.98 -12.10 -3.07
C SER A 179 8.82 -12.94 -2.52
N ARG A 180 8.78 -14.25 -2.85
CA ARG A 180 7.74 -15.15 -2.33
C ARG A 180 7.75 -15.25 -0.79
N PRO A 181 8.91 -15.40 -0.11
CA PRO A 181 8.95 -15.40 1.35
C PRO A 181 8.41 -14.11 1.96
N LEU A 182 8.81 -12.96 1.43
CA LEU A 182 8.36 -11.66 1.93
C LEU A 182 6.85 -11.47 1.69
N PHE A 183 6.33 -11.87 0.53
CA PHE A 183 4.90 -11.84 0.27
C PHE A 183 4.10 -12.72 1.25
N SER A 184 4.59 -13.94 1.54
CA SER A 184 3.96 -14.83 2.52
C SER A 184 3.97 -14.24 3.93
N LEU A 185 5.05 -13.56 4.32
CA LEU A 185 5.13 -12.84 5.58
C LEU A 185 4.10 -11.70 5.65
N LEU A 186 3.98 -10.89 4.60
CA LEU A 186 3.01 -9.79 4.55
C LEU A 186 1.56 -10.29 4.68
N LYS A 187 1.23 -11.45 4.09
CA LYS A 187 -0.06 -12.10 4.29
C LYS A 187 -0.32 -12.46 5.75
N LYS A 188 0.65 -13.10 6.42
CA LYS A 188 0.56 -13.41 7.86
C LYS A 188 0.42 -12.14 8.71
N MET A 189 1.11 -11.06 8.34
CA MET A 189 0.96 -9.76 9.01
C MET A 189 -0.44 -9.18 8.80
N ALA A 190 -1.01 -9.27 7.60
CA ALA A 190 -2.36 -8.80 7.30
C ALA A 190 -3.44 -9.59 8.06
N GLU A 191 -3.15 -10.84 8.44
CA GLU A 191 -4.04 -11.66 9.27
C GLU A 191 -3.87 -11.33 10.77
N LYS A 192 -2.63 -11.16 11.25
CA LYS A 192 -2.33 -11.08 12.68
C LYS A 192 -2.26 -9.65 13.24
N ILE A 193 -1.70 -8.71 12.48
CA ILE A 193 -1.49 -7.31 12.88
C ILE A 193 -1.87 -6.33 11.73
N PRO A 194 -3.10 -6.42 11.21
CA PRO A 194 -3.49 -5.66 10.02
C PRO A 194 -3.35 -4.13 10.18
N GLN A 195 -3.74 -3.56 11.32
CA GLN A 195 -3.68 -2.11 11.52
C GLN A 195 -2.24 -1.58 11.62
N PRO A 196 -1.33 -2.20 12.41
CA PRO A 196 0.08 -1.87 12.34
C PRO A 196 0.69 -2.02 10.94
N LEU A 197 0.29 -3.03 10.16
CA LEU A 197 0.74 -3.18 8.77
C LEU A 197 0.25 -2.03 7.88
N VAL A 198 -1.01 -1.63 8.02
CA VAL A 198 -1.59 -0.50 7.27
C VAL A 198 -0.85 0.80 7.58
N ASP A 199 -0.73 1.15 8.86
CA ASP A 199 -0.10 2.41 9.28
C ASP A 199 1.42 2.41 9.07
N GLY A 200 2.08 1.28 9.33
CA GLY A 200 3.52 1.14 9.22
C GLY A 200 4.04 0.99 7.80
N LEU A 201 3.25 0.38 6.91
CA LEU A 201 3.71 0.06 5.56
C LEU A 201 2.79 0.61 4.47
N PHE A 202 1.52 0.22 4.43
CA PHE A 202 0.68 0.48 3.25
C PHE A 202 0.42 1.97 3.04
N VAL A 203 0.04 2.71 4.08
CA VAL A 203 -0.17 4.16 3.98
C VAL A 203 1.11 4.86 3.52
N HIS A 204 2.26 4.46 4.06
CA HIS A 204 3.55 5.05 3.70
C HIS A 204 3.91 4.81 2.23
N LEU A 205 3.74 3.58 1.76
CA LEU A 205 3.97 3.23 0.36
C LEU A 205 3.04 4.05 -0.54
N VAL A 206 1.73 4.03 -0.27
CA VAL A 206 0.75 4.74 -1.09
C VAL A 206 1.02 6.26 -1.12
N SER A 207 1.45 6.86 -0.01
CA SER A 207 1.66 8.32 0.07
C SER A 207 2.90 8.82 -0.66
N LYS A 208 3.94 7.99 -0.81
CA LYS A 208 5.25 8.40 -1.37
C LYS A 208 5.38 8.14 -2.88
N ASN A 209 4.28 8.15 -3.62
CA ASN A 209 4.26 7.83 -5.06
C ASN A 209 4.90 6.46 -5.37
N SER A 210 4.44 5.42 -4.66
CA SER A 210 4.85 4.03 -4.93
C SER A 210 4.73 3.64 -6.40
N SER A 211 5.56 2.69 -6.81
CA SER A 211 5.43 2.05 -8.12
C SER A 211 4.12 1.26 -8.23
N SER A 212 3.65 1.05 -9.46
CA SER A 212 2.45 0.24 -9.74
C SER A 212 2.55 -1.15 -9.10
N SER A 213 3.73 -1.78 -9.15
CA SER A 213 3.97 -3.12 -8.60
C SER A 213 3.82 -3.19 -7.08
N GLN A 214 4.23 -2.14 -6.35
CA GLN A 214 4.02 -2.06 -4.91
C GLN A 214 2.52 -1.98 -4.58
N ILE A 215 1.78 -1.14 -5.32
CA ILE A 215 0.32 -1.04 -5.14
C ILE A 215 -0.39 -2.34 -5.51
N GLU A 216 0.03 -3.03 -6.57
CA GLU A 216 -0.51 -4.35 -6.93
C GLU A 216 -0.27 -5.38 -5.83
N THR A 217 0.90 -5.36 -5.20
CA THR A 217 1.21 -6.24 -4.08
C THR A 217 0.27 -5.97 -2.91
N ILE A 218 0.05 -4.70 -2.57
CA ILE A 218 -0.92 -4.29 -1.53
C ILE A 218 -2.32 -4.79 -1.89
N CYS A 219 -2.77 -4.60 -3.14
CA CYS A 219 -4.08 -5.07 -3.60
C CYS A 219 -4.24 -6.59 -3.46
N LYS A 220 -3.19 -7.36 -3.78
CA LYS A 220 -3.21 -8.83 -3.62
C LYS A 220 -3.33 -9.24 -2.16
N ILE A 221 -2.55 -8.62 -1.26
CA ILE A 221 -2.59 -8.94 0.18
C ILE A 221 -3.97 -8.64 0.76
N ILE A 222 -4.55 -7.49 0.41
CA ILE A 222 -5.90 -7.11 0.86
C ILE A 222 -6.93 -8.15 0.42
N LYS A 223 -6.90 -8.57 -0.85
CA LYS A 223 -7.83 -9.56 -1.38
C LYS A 223 -7.70 -10.94 -0.72
N GLU A 224 -6.48 -11.34 -0.37
CA GLU A 224 -6.19 -12.72 0.05
C GLU A 224 -6.23 -12.94 1.57
N SER A 225 -5.94 -11.92 2.38
CA SER A 225 -5.59 -12.14 3.80
C SER A 225 -6.15 -11.11 4.78
N MET A 226 -6.54 -9.91 4.33
CA MET A 226 -6.94 -8.86 5.27
C MET A 226 -8.42 -8.99 5.69
N PRO A 227 -8.77 -8.88 6.99
CA PRO A 227 -10.16 -8.84 7.42
C PRO A 227 -10.89 -7.57 6.95
N VAL A 228 -12.19 -7.68 6.64
CA VAL A 228 -13.01 -6.57 6.13
C VAL A 228 -12.95 -5.32 7.01
N LYS A 229 -13.02 -5.47 8.34
CA LYS A 229 -12.94 -4.36 9.30
C LYS A 229 -11.65 -3.55 9.14
N ASP A 230 -10.56 -4.21 8.79
CA ASP A 230 -9.24 -3.58 8.66
C ASP A 230 -9.04 -2.99 7.25
N MET A 231 -9.74 -3.50 6.23
CA MET A 231 -9.87 -2.82 4.93
C MET A 231 -10.62 -1.49 5.07
N VAL A 232 -11.67 -1.45 5.89
CA VAL A 232 -12.40 -0.20 6.20
C VAL A 232 -11.47 0.78 6.92
N TYR A 233 -10.71 0.31 7.91
CA TYR A 233 -9.67 1.11 8.55
C TYR A 233 -8.66 1.67 7.54
N MET A 234 -8.24 0.85 6.56
CA MET A 234 -7.34 1.29 5.51
C MET A 234 -7.94 2.40 4.65
N ILE A 235 -9.21 2.30 4.21
CA ILE A 235 -9.87 3.42 3.51
C ILE A 235 -9.91 4.68 4.37
N LYS A 236 -10.23 4.56 5.66
CA LYS A 236 -10.20 5.71 6.59
C LYS A 236 -8.84 6.38 6.56
N LYS A 237 -7.75 5.62 6.66
CA LYS A 237 -6.39 6.17 6.63
C LYS A 237 -6.03 6.80 5.28
N LEU A 238 -6.39 6.17 4.17
CA LEU A 238 -6.15 6.72 2.83
C LEU A 238 -6.90 8.03 2.60
N ASN A 239 -8.17 8.11 3.02
CA ASN A 239 -8.99 9.32 2.94
C ASN A 239 -8.41 10.50 3.74
N HIS A 240 -7.69 10.22 4.82
CA HIS A 240 -7.02 11.22 5.64
C HIS A 240 -5.61 11.57 5.15
N THR A 241 -5.10 10.85 4.16
CA THR A 241 -3.77 11.10 3.63
C THR A 241 -3.84 12.01 2.42
N SER A 242 -3.21 13.18 2.51
CA SER A 242 -3.11 14.11 1.39
C SER A 242 -2.15 13.56 0.34
N MET A 243 -2.69 13.05 -0.77
CA MET A 243 -1.90 12.55 -1.90
C MET A 243 -2.54 12.95 -3.24
N GLU A 244 -1.71 13.14 -4.26
CA GLU A 244 -2.20 13.18 -5.63
C GLU A 244 -2.52 11.75 -6.09
N LEU A 245 -3.69 11.55 -6.69
CA LEU A 245 -4.06 10.23 -7.18
C LEU A 245 -3.22 9.88 -8.42
N SER A 246 -2.58 8.72 -8.37
CA SER A 246 -1.90 8.06 -9.49
C SER A 246 -2.79 6.93 -10.02
N GLU A 247 -2.41 6.34 -11.16
CA GLU A 247 -3.12 5.15 -11.67
C GLU A 247 -3.06 3.97 -10.68
N GLY A 248 -1.96 3.84 -9.92
CA GLY A 248 -1.83 2.88 -8.83
C GLY A 248 -2.92 3.11 -7.79
N HIS A 249 -3.08 4.35 -7.32
CA HIS A 249 -4.10 4.72 -6.34
C HIS A 249 -5.52 4.37 -6.83
N LEU A 250 -5.83 4.61 -8.11
CA LEU A 250 -7.12 4.20 -8.68
C LEU A 250 -7.34 2.68 -8.62
N SER A 251 -6.29 1.88 -8.83
CA SER A 251 -6.37 0.41 -8.75
C SER A 251 -6.64 -0.09 -7.33
N LEU A 252 -6.09 0.61 -6.33
CA LEU A 252 -6.31 0.32 -4.92
C LEU A 252 -7.75 0.65 -4.50
N TYR A 253 -8.25 1.85 -4.80
CA TYR A 253 -9.64 2.20 -4.56
C TYR A 253 -10.59 1.26 -5.31
N GLN A 254 -10.31 0.94 -6.58
CA GLN A 254 -11.10 -0.03 -7.35
C GLN A 254 -11.17 -1.38 -6.65
N THR A 255 -10.05 -1.89 -6.17
CA THR A 255 -9.98 -3.16 -5.44
C THR A 255 -10.85 -3.13 -4.19
N LEU A 256 -10.72 -2.09 -3.36
CA LEU A 256 -11.48 -1.98 -2.11
C LEU A 256 -12.98 -1.81 -2.36
N VAL A 257 -13.36 -1.04 -3.38
CA VAL A 257 -14.74 -0.87 -3.82
C VAL A 257 -15.31 -2.20 -4.34
N GLU A 258 -14.61 -2.92 -5.22
CA GLU A 258 -15.06 -4.21 -5.77
C GLU A 258 -15.19 -5.30 -4.69
N LEU A 259 -14.43 -5.20 -3.60
CA LEU A 259 -14.56 -6.06 -2.41
C LEU A 259 -15.80 -5.73 -1.55
N LYS A 260 -16.58 -4.70 -1.91
CA LYS A 260 -17.84 -4.31 -1.26
C LYS A 260 -17.69 -4.08 0.26
N ILE A 261 -16.59 -3.47 0.67
CA ILE A 261 -16.37 -3.20 2.09
C ILE A 261 -17.41 -2.18 2.59
N PRO A 262 -17.96 -2.34 3.81
CA PRO A 262 -18.97 -1.43 4.31
C PRO A 262 -18.35 -0.07 4.64
N LEU A 263 -18.80 0.99 3.96
CA LEU A 263 -18.36 2.36 4.21
C LEU A 263 -19.47 3.17 4.86
N GLU A 264 -19.10 3.88 5.93
CA GLU A 264 -19.97 4.88 6.55
C GLU A 264 -20.10 6.09 5.60
N ASN A 265 -21.18 6.87 5.75
CA ASN A 265 -21.44 8.01 4.87
C ASN A 265 -20.29 9.02 4.87
N GLU A 266 -19.65 9.27 6.02
CA GLU A 266 -18.51 10.18 6.12
C GLU A 266 -17.31 9.69 5.29
N ASP A 267 -16.99 8.39 5.36
CA ASP A 267 -15.86 7.81 4.62
C ASP A 267 -16.11 7.78 3.11
N LEU A 268 -17.35 7.47 2.71
CA LEU A 268 -17.77 7.54 1.33
C LEU A 268 -17.65 8.98 0.81
N SER A 269 -18.13 9.97 1.55
CA SER A 269 -18.01 11.39 1.18
C SER A 269 -16.56 11.81 1.00
N LYS A 270 -15.66 11.47 1.94
CA LYS A 270 -14.22 11.79 1.83
C LYS A 270 -13.56 11.11 0.62
N MET A 271 -13.93 9.86 0.33
CA MET A 271 -13.45 9.16 -0.86
C MET A 271 -13.92 9.88 -2.13
N LEU A 272 -15.20 10.24 -2.21
CA LEU A 272 -15.77 10.99 -3.34
C LEU A 272 -15.12 12.36 -3.52
N ASP A 273 -14.82 13.07 -2.44
CA ASP A 273 -14.09 14.34 -2.49
C ASP A 273 -12.67 14.17 -3.03
N THR A 274 -12.00 13.08 -2.66
CA THR A 274 -10.69 12.73 -3.20
C THR A 274 -10.77 12.47 -4.71
N LEU A 275 -11.77 11.72 -5.16
CA LEU A 275 -12.01 11.49 -6.60
C LEU A 275 -12.39 12.78 -7.34
N LYS A 276 -13.19 13.65 -6.72
CA LYS A 276 -13.57 14.97 -7.26
C LYS A 276 -12.36 15.84 -7.53
N LYS A 277 -11.43 15.94 -6.58
CA LYS A 277 -10.20 16.73 -6.72
C LYS A 277 -9.34 16.27 -7.91
N SER A 278 -9.30 14.96 -8.19
CA SER A 278 -8.49 14.40 -9.29
C SER A 278 -9.25 14.24 -10.61
N ALA A 279 -10.55 14.55 -10.67
CA ALA A 279 -11.40 14.26 -11.83
C ALA A 279 -10.93 14.91 -13.14
N ALA A 280 -10.40 16.14 -13.07
CA ALA A 280 -9.89 16.85 -14.26
C ALA A 280 -8.65 16.15 -14.85
N GLY A 281 -7.71 15.74 -14.00
CA GLY A 281 -6.50 15.01 -14.42
C GLY A 281 -6.81 13.64 -15.04
N PHE A 282 -7.89 12.99 -14.60
CA PHE A 282 -8.35 11.70 -15.12
C PHE A 282 -9.55 11.79 -16.08
N SER A 283 -9.76 12.95 -16.72
CA SER A 283 -10.95 13.23 -17.55
C SER A 283 -11.22 12.18 -18.64
N LYS A 284 -10.19 11.57 -19.23
CA LYS A 284 -10.31 10.51 -20.26
C LYS A 284 -9.91 9.12 -19.77
N HIS A 285 -9.49 8.99 -18.52
CA HIS A 285 -8.89 7.75 -18.01
C HIS A 285 -9.96 6.69 -17.74
N LEU A 286 -9.86 5.54 -18.42
CA LEU A 286 -10.86 4.47 -18.33
C LEU A 286 -10.98 3.90 -16.92
N LYS A 287 -9.85 3.67 -16.25
CA LYS A 287 -9.82 3.15 -14.87
C LYS A 287 -10.57 4.06 -13.88
N PHE A 288 -10.45 5.39 -14.06
CA PHE A 288 -11.18 6.36 -13.23
C PHE A 288 -12.69 6.27 -13.48
N GLY A 289 -13.11 6.24 -14.75
CA GLY A 289 -14.53 6.05 -15.09
C GLY A 289 -15.11 4.74 -14.55
N LYS A 290 -14.35 3.64 -14.63
CA LYS A 290 -14.73 2.34 -14.07
C LYS A 290 -14.89 2.42 -12.55
N LEU A 291 -13.99 3.12 -11.86
CA LEU A 291 -14.04 3.31 -10.41
C LEU A 291 -15.28 4.08 -9.97
N VAL A 292 -15.58 5.20 -10.63
CA VAL A 292 -16.78 6.00 -10.34
C VAL A 292 -18.04 5.17 -10.57
N LEU A 293 -18.10 4.42 -11.68
CA LEU A 293 -19.23 3.54 -11.97
C LEU A 293 -19.39 2.42 -10.94
N ALA A 294 -18.29 1.75 -10.56
CA ALA A 294 -18.30 0.70 -9.54
C ALA A 294 -18.76 1.24 -8.18
N THR A 295 -18.31 2.44 -7.82
CA THR A 295 -18.71 3.12 -6.56
C THR A 295 -20.22 3.36 -6.53
N LEU A 296 -20.81 3.84 -7.64
CA LEU A 296 -22.27 4.00 -7.73
C LEU A 296 -23.03 2.68 -7.68
N ASN A 297 -22.53 1.64 -8.36
CA ASN A 297 -23.21 0.34 -8.36
C ASN A 297 -23.22 -0.31 -6.97
N ILE A 298 -22.22 -0.03 -6.13
CA ILE A 298 -22.05 -0.69 -4.83
C ILE A 298 -22.63 0.15 -3.69
N TYR A 299 -22.43 1.48 -3.71
CA TYR A 299 -22.86 2.37 -2.63
C TYR A 299 -23.99 3.32 -3.03
N GLY A 300 -24.44 3.33 -4.29
CA GLY A 300 -25.45 4.28 -4.78
C GLY A 300 -26.74 4.27 -3.97
N ASP A 301 -27.17 3.11 -3.48
CA ASP A 301 -28.39 2.95 -2.69
C ASP A 301 -28.29 3.60 -1.30
N GLN A 302 -27.10 3.71 -0.71
CA GLN A 302 -26.89 4.42 0.56
C GLN A 302 -26.54 5.91 0.39
N MET A 303 -26.21 6.35 -0.83
CA MET A 303 -25.76 7.73 -1.05
C MET A 303 -26.82 8.81 -0.75
N ASP A 304 -26.41 9.91 -0.14
CA ASP A 304 -27.26 11.08 0.06
C ASP A 304 -27.24 12.05 -1.15
N ARG A 305 -27.99 13.15 -1.05
CA ARG A 305 -28.09 14.17 -2.10
C ARG A 305 -26.73 14.83 -2.39
N GLU A 306 -25.92 15.07 -1.37
CA GLU A 306 -24.63 15.76 -1.50
C GLU A 306 -23.60 14.87 -2.21
N GLN A 307 -23.56 13.58 -1.87
CA GLN A 307 -22.73 12.58 -2.52
C GLN A 307 -23.10 12.40 -3.99
N ILE A 308 -24.41 12.35 -4.30
CA ILE A 308 -24.90 12.31 -5.69
C ILE A 308 -24.53 13.59 -6.45
N SER A 309 -24.62 14.75 -5.81
CA SER A 309 -24.18 16.03 -6.39
C SER A 309 -22.66 16.01 -6.69
N THR A 310 -21.86 15.48 -5.77
CA THR A 310 -20.41 15.32 -5.94
C THR A 310 -20.07 14.44 -7.16
N ILE A 311 -20.79 13.34 -7.37
CA ILE A 311 -20.64 12.52 -8.58
C ILE A 311 -20.98 13.30 -9.84
N ASN A 312 -22.04 14.12 -9.82
CA ASN A 312 -22.38 14.97 -10.97
C ASN A 312 -21.26 15.97 -11.30
N ILE A 313 -20.59 16.53 -10.29
CA ILE A 313 -19.41 17.40 -10.50
C ILE A 313 -18.28 16.61 -11.17
N ILE A 314 -17.97 15.40 -10.68
CA ILE A 314 -16.97 14.51 -11.31
C ILE A 314 -17.31 14.26 -12.79
N LEU A 315 -18.59 14.03 -13.10
CA LEU A 315 -19.07 13.78 -14.46
C LEU A 315 -18.95 14.97 -15.42
N GLN A 316 -18.98 16.21 -14.91
CA GLN A 316 -18.79 17.40 -15.74
C GLN A 316 -17.40 17.41 -16.35
N SER A 317 -16.38 17.05 -15.56
CA SER A 317 -14.98 16.97 -15.99
C SER A 317 -14.64 15.68 -16.74
N HIS A 318 -15.41 14.60 -16.57
CA HIS A 318 -15.14 13.31 -17.20
C HIS A 318 -15.71 13.20 -18.63
N SER A 319 -15.00 12.51 -19.52
CA SER A 319 -15.30 12.40 -20.95
C SER A 319 -15.06 11.02 -21.55
N SER A 320 -14.81 9.99 -20.73
CA SER A 320 -14.64 8.62 -21.23
C SER A 320 -15.96 7.95 -21.65
N PHE A 321 -15.86 6.75 -22.24
CA PHE A 321 -16.99 5.88 -22.57
C PHE A 321 -17.97 5.66 -21.39
N PHE A 322 -17.50 5.66 -20.15
CA PHE A 322 -18.34 5.42 -18.97
C PHE A 322 -19.28 6.59 -18.64
N LYS A 323 -19.05 7.80 -19.19
CA LYS A 323 -19.83 9.01 -18.85
C LYS A 323 -21.33 8.80 -18.97
N LYS A 324 -21.79 8.20 -20.08
CA LYS A 324 -23.22 7.97 -20.32
C LYS A 324 -23.81 7.01 -19.28
N SER A 325 -23.14 5.88 -19.03
CA SER A 325 -23.60 4.88 -18.06
C SER A 325 -23.69 5.44 -16.65
N ILE A 326 -22.67 6.16 -16.21
CA ILE A 326 -22.64 6.81 -14.89
C ILE A 326 -23.78 7.84 -14.80
N LYS A 327 -23.97 8.69 -15.84
CA LYS A 327 -25.05 9.70 -15.86
C LYS A 327 -26.43 9.05 -15.72
N THR A 328 -26.72 7.99 -16.47
CA THR A 328 -27.99 7.27 -16.39
C THR A 328 -28.24 6.73 -14.98
N LEU A 329 -27.22 6.12 -14.37
CA LEU A 329 -27.34 5.57 -13.02
C LEU A 329 -27.57 6.66 -11.96
N VAL A 330 -26.87 7.79 -12.06
CA VAL A 330 -27.08 8.95 -11.19
C VAL A 330 -28.51 9.50 -11.31
N GLN A 331 -29.03 9.63 -12.53
CA GLN A 331 -30.40 10.10 -12.76
C GLN A 331 -31.44 9.15 -12.16
N LYS A 332 -31.22 7.85 -12.31
CA LYS A 332 -32.07 6.82 -11.68
C LYS A 332 -32.05 6.97 -10.15
N LEU A 333 -30.86 6.98 -9.54
CA LEU A 333 -30.71 7.09 -8.08
C LEU A 333 -31.30 8.40 -7.53
N ALA A 334 -31.14 9.52 -8.24
CA ALA A 334 -31.72 10.79 -7.85
C ALA A 334 -33.26 10.76 -7.93
N SER A 335 -33.83 10.11 -8.95
CA SER A 335 -35.27 9.98 -9.11
C SER A 335 -35.87 9.06 -8.04
N ASP A 336 -35.26 7.89 -7.82
CA ASP A 336 -35.69 6.88 -6.83
C ASP A 336 -35.72 7.46 -5.40
N LYS A 337 -34.83 8.43 -5.11
CA LYS A 337 -34.71 9.08 -3.80
C LYS A 337 -35.41 10.43 -3.67
N GLY A 338 -36.09 10.90 -4.73
CA GLY A 338 -36.76 12.21 -4.70
C GLY A 338 -35.80 13.39 -4.55
N PHE A 339 -34.58 13.28 -5.09
CA PHE A 339 -33.59 14.37 -5.07
C PHE A 339 -33.78 15.40 -6.18
N CYS A 340 -34.76 15.19 -7.05
CA CYS A 340 -35.14 16.08 -8.15
C CYS A 340 -35.35 17.54 -7.70
#